data_AF-A0A257W7T7-F1
#
_entry.id   AF-A0A257W7T7-F1
#
_cell.length_a   1.000
_cell.length_b   1.000
_cell.length_c   1.000
_cell.angle_alpha   90.00
_cell.angle_beta   90.00
_cell.angle_gamma   90.00
#
_symmetry.space_group_name_H-M   'P 1'
#
loop_
_entity.id
_entity.type
_entity.pdbx_description
1 polymer ?
#
loop_
_entity_poly.entity_id
_entity_poly.type
_entity_poly.pdbx_seq_one_letter_code
_entity_poly.pdbx_strand_id
1 'polypeptide(L)'
;MRKFTIITIGCLLLAFTNIKAQYILNGNAIKNSCNCYTLTNAVNTQSGSVWNANKIDLRQPFDFWFNVYLGCKDADGADGIVFMLQPISTSLGASGGGLGFAGVVPSVGILLDTWQNTEDNDPVFDHISIQANGVIGHGADLAGPVQASTINGNIEDCQWHVLRISWDPVSQYLRSYFDGELRVETRTDLVATIFNNDPMVFWGFSAATGGSNNLQQFCTALNPVFSTSLGTTNTSCDLDPILFTSQSQSFGPIQSYYWNFGDGTTSTLQNPPPKIYSQPGIYETKLVITGLDGCVSDTLRKTIVIGTKPVADFNVEDTCAGDPPRITDLSSNSIGAINQWTWLLNGSSVSGVQQPQFFDLPAGNPELGLVVRSVYGCESDTIRKNALLHPVPAFTTVTPDACLN
;
A
#
# COMPACT_ATOMS: atom_id res chain seq x y z
N MET A 1 54.89 22.41 3.49
CA MET A 1 54.63 20.96 3.39
C MET A 1 53.26 20.65 3.99
N ARG A 2 52.20 20.64 3.18
CA ARG A 2 50.86 20.24 3.62
C ARG A 2 50.71 18.74 3.37
N LYS A 3 50.50 17.95 4.43
CA LYS A 3 50.20 16.52 4.35
C LYS A 3 48.74 16.36 3.89
N PHE A 4 48.54 15.70 2.76
CA PHE A 4 47.23 15.19 2.34
C PHE A 4 47.02 13.83 3.01
N THR A 5 45.96 13.73 3.82
CA THR A 5 45.47 12.45 4.33
C THR A 5 44.48 11.90 3.31
N ILE A 6 44.85 10.79 2.65
CA ILE A 6 43.96 10.05 1.76
C ILE A 6 43.04 9.20 2.64
N ILE A 7 41.75 9.51 2.63
CA ILE A 7 40.71 8.65 3.22
C ILE A 7 40.27 7.70 2.11
N THR A 8 40.77 6.47 2.15
CA THR A 8 40.24 5.36 1.35
C THR A 8 38.89 4.95 1.93
N ILE A 9 37.81 5.36 1.28
CA ILE A 9 36.47 4.80 1.48
C ILE A 9 36.50 3.39 0.88
N GLY A 10 36.58 2.39 1.75
CA GLY A 10 36.38 0.99 1.37
C GLY A 10 34.94 0.81 0.91
N CYS A 11 34.73 0.80 -0.41
CA CYS A 11 33.47 0.37 -1.00
C CYS A 11 33.35 -1.14 -0.77
N LEU A 12 32.53 -1.52 0.22
CA LEU A 12 32.15 -2.91 0.46
C LEU A 12 31.24 -3.33 -0.70
N LEU A 13 31.83 -3.85 -1.78
CA LEU A 13 31.08 -4.58 -2.80
C LEU A 13 30.54 -5.86 -2.15
N LEU A 14 29.28 -5.80 -1.70
CA LEU A 14 28.47 -7.00 -1.50
C LEU A 14 28.26 -7.62 -2.88
N ALA A 15 29.10 -8.59 -3.22
CA ALA A 15 28.82 -9.48 -4.34
C ALA A 15 27.61 -10.35 -3.94
N PHE A 16 26.41 -9.89 -4.28
CA PHE A 16 25.22 -10.74 -4.25
C PHE A 16 25.40 -11.80 -5.33
N THR A 17 25.86 -12.98 -4.93
CA THR A 17 25.71 -14.17 -5.76
C THR A 17 24.21 -14.38 -5.94
N ASN A 18 23.75 -14.46 -7.18
CA ASN A 18 22.38 -14.81 -7.53
C ASN A 18 22.12 -16.27 -7.15
N ILE A 19 21.94 -16.53 -5.85
CA ILE A 19 21.46 -17.82 -5.38
C ILE A 19 19.94 -17.74 -5.50
N LYS A 20 19.41 -18.16 -6.65
CA LYS A 20 17.97 -18.39 -6.77
C LYS A 20 17.55 -19.31 -5.63
N ALA A 21 16.53 -18.91 -4.86
CA ALA A 21 15.99 -19.77 -3.82
C ALA A 21 15.46 -21.05 -4.48
N GLN A 22 16.08 -22.18 -4.15
CA GLN A 22 15.58 -23.49 -4.55
C GLN A 22 14.74 -24.02 -3.40
N TYR A 23 13.48 -24.32 -3.67
CA TYR A 23 12.59 -24.90 -2.66
C TYR A 23 12.54 -26.42 -2.80
N ILE A 24 12.54 -27.11 -1.66
CA ILE A 24 12.40 -28.56 -1.55
C ILE A 24 10.96 -28.83 -1.14
N LEU A 25 10.22 -29.55 -2.00
CA LEU A 25 8.82 -29.90 -1.78
C LEU A 25 8.74 -31.35 -1.30
N ASN A 26 7.96 -31.60 -0.25
CA ASN A 26 7.69 -32.94 0.26
C ASN A 26 6.19 -33.21 0.30
N GLY A 27 5.83 -34.50 0.29
CA GLY A 27 4.45 -34.95 0.40
C GLY A 27 3.61 -34.46 -0.78
N ASN A 28 2.46 -33.85 -0.47
CA ASN A 28 1.48 -33.36 -1.43
C ASN A 28 1.74 -31.93 -1.92
N ALA A 29 2.81 -31.28 -1.45
CA ALA A 29 3.10 -29.91 -1.81
C ALA A 29 3.41 -29.77 -3.31
N ILE A 30 2.90 -28.70 -3.93
CA ILE A 30 3.13 -28.37 -5.34
C ILE A 30 3.49 -26.89 -5.51
N LYS A 31 4.32 -26.61 -6.52
CA LYS A 31 4.68 -25.25 -6.91
C LYS A 31 3.65 -24.71 -7.90
N ASN A 32 3.00 -23.60 -7.56
CA ASN A 32 1.98 -22.97 -8.40
C ASN A 32 2.59 -21.92 -9.34
N SER A 33 3.46 -21.06 -8.80
CA SER A 33 4.11 -19.96 -9.51
C SER A 33 5.57 -19.83 -9.06
N CYS A 34 6.25 -18.74 -9.43
CA CYS A 34 7.63 -18.51 -8.99
C CYS A 34 7.77 -18.53 -7.46
N ASN A 35 6.84 -17.89 -6.75
CA ASN A 35 6.86 -17.62 -5.32
C ASN A 35 5.70 -18.24 -4.53
N CYS A 36 4.71 -18.87 -5.19
CA CYS A 36 3.53 -19.45 -4.54
C CYS A 36 3.49 -20.98 -4.61
N TYR A 37 3.04 -21.59 -3.52
CA TYR A 37 3.00 -23.03 -3.32
C TYR A 37 1.70 -23.45 -2.65
N THR A 38 1.16 -24.58 -3.08
CA THR A 38 0.10 -25.28 -2.36
C THR A 38 0.75 -26.32 -1.47
N LEU A 39 0.44 -26.31 -0.17
CA LEU A 39 0.91 -27.31 0.79
C LEU A 39 0.01 -28.54 0.74
N THR A 40 -1.31 -28.31 0.69
CA THR A 40 -2.34 -29.34 0.66
C THR A 40 -3.55 -28.83 -0.14
N ASN A 41 -4.16 -29.69 -0.94
CA ASN A 41 -5.45 -29.41 -1.56
C ASN A 41 -6.58 -29.68 -0.54
N ALA A 42 -7.78 -29.17 -0.81
CA ALA A 42 -9.01 -29.45 -0.05
C ALA A 42 -9.51 -30.90 -0.23
N VAL A 43 -8.66 -31.84 0.19
CA VAL A 43 -8.83 -33.29 0.15
C VAL A 43 -8.37 -33.83 1.50
N ASN A 44 -9.07 -34.84 2.02
CA ASN A 44 -8.72 -35.48 3.29
C ASN A 44 -7.34 -36.14 3.24
N THR A 45 -6.70 -36.26 4.41
CA THR A 45 -5.46 -37.03 4.60
C THR A 45 -4.33 -36.62 3.66
N GLN A 46 -4.10 -35.31 3.54
CA GLN A 46 -2.96 -34.74 2.81
C GLN A 46 -1.92 -34.21 3.80
N SER A 47 -0.66 -34.18 3.39
CA SER A 47 0.38 -33.45 4.11
C SER A 47 1.44 -33.00 3.14
N GLY A 48 1.90 -31.77 3.27
CA GLY A 48 2.94 -31.22 2.41
C GLY A 48 3.82 -30.23 3.15
N SER A 49 5.08 -30.17 2.75
CA SER A 49 5.98 -29.12 3.21
C SER A 49 6.82 -28.55 2.07
N VAL A 50 7.18 -27.29 2.21
CA VAL A 50 8.04 -26.56 1.28
C VAL A 50 9.12 -25.87 2.08
N TRP A 51 10.36 -26.29 1.89
CA TRP A 51 11.52 -25.78 2.59
C TRP A 51 12.42 -24.98 1.65
N ASN A 52 12.97 -23.87 2.11
CA ASN A 52 14.06 -23.22 1.41
C ASN A 52 15.32 -24.09 1.53
N ALA A 53 15.92 -24.48 0.41
CA ALA A 53 17.13 -25.29 0.40
C ALA A 53 18.35 -24.55 0.96
N ASN A 54 18.33 -23.22 0.94
CA ASN A 54 19.36 -22.40 1.54
C ASN A 54 19.00 -22.14 3.00
N LYS A 55 19.89 -22.58 3.89
CA LYS A 55 19.79 -22.27 5.32
C LYS A 55 20.02 -20.79 5.57
N ILE A 56 19.34 -20.27 6.59
CA ILE A 56 19.60 -18.94 7.16
C ILE A 56 20.45 -19.08 8.42
N ASP A 57 21.21 -18.03 8.73
CA ASP A 57 22.02 -17.93 9.94
C ASP A 57 21.27 -17.11 11.00
N LEU A 58 20.83 -17.76 12.08
CA LEU A 58 20.10 -17.11 13.17
C LEU A 58 20.96 -16.16 14.02
N ARG A 59 22.25 -15.99 13.71
CA ARG A 59 23.05 -14.87 14.26
C ARG A 59 22.79 -13.56 13.51
N GLN A 60 22.08 -13.61 12.40
CA GLN A 60 21.62 -12.44 11.64
C GLN A 60 20.12 -12.26 11.85
N PRO A 61 19.64 -11.00 11.92
CA PRO A 61 18.21 -10.74 11.98
C PRO A 61 17.53 -11.10 10.65
N PHE A 62 16.25 -11.45 10.73
CA PHE A 62 15.39 -11.53 9.55
C PHE A 62 14.01 -10.94 9.85
N ASP A 63 13.34 -10.49 8.80
CA ASP A 63 11.98 -9.95 8.85
C ASP A 63 11.26 -10.39 7.58
N PHE A 64 10.58 -11.53 7.68
CA PHE A 64 9.97 -12.21 6.55
C PHE A 64 8.49 -11.93 6.47
N TRP A 65 8.02 -11.71 5.25
CA TRP A 65 6.62 -11.48 4.92
C TRP A 65 6.12 -12.58 3.99
N PHE A 66 4.96 -13.12 4.30
CA PHE A 66 4.29 -14.16 3.53
C PHE A 66 2.83 -13.81 3.34
N ASN A 67 2.28 -14.22 2.20
CA ASN A 67 0.84 -14.29 2.05
C ASN A 67 0.44 -15.75 2.32
N VAL A 68 -0.51 -15.99 3.22
CA VAL A 68 -1.03 -17.32 3.54
C VAL A 68 -2.51 -17.40 3.18
N TYR A 69 -2.94 -18.56 2.72
CA TYR A 69 -4.33 -18.86 2.38
C TYR A 69 -4.73 -20.13 3.12
N LEU A 70 -5.74 -20.03 3.98
CA LEU A 70 -6.17 -21.10 4.87
C LEU A 70 -7.43 -21.81 4.39
N GLY A 71 -8.02 -21.30 3.30
CA GLY A 71 -9.06 -21.98 2.56
C GLY A 71 -10.42 -21.30 2.64
N CYS A 72 -11.46 -22.04 2.25
CA CYS A 72 -12.83 -21.55 2.06
C CYS A 72 -13.89 -22.35 2.82
N LYS A 73 -13.51 -23.51 3.37
CA LYS A 73 -14.40 -24.34 4.16
C LYS A 73 -14.32 -23.84 5.60
N ASP A 74 -15.43 -23.34 6.11
CA ASP A 74 -15.52 -22.78 7.46
C ASP A 74 -15.83 -23.91 8.46
N ALA A 75 -17.06 -24.44 8.47
CA ALA A 75 -17.48 -25.46 9.44
C ALA A 75 -16.72 -26.81 9.42
N ASP A 76 -16.04 -27.13 8.31
CA ASP A 76 -15.29 -28.38 8.11
C ASP A 76 -13.85 -28.11 7.57
N GLY A 77 -13.34 -26.89 7.74
CA GLY A 77 -11.98 -26.49 7.38
C GLY A 77 -10.96 -27.02 8.37
N ALA A 78 -9.86 -27.61 7.89
CA ALA A 78 -8.78 -28.10 8.76
C ALA A 78 -7.51 -28.41 7.95
N ASP A 79 -6.33 -28.59 8.55
CA ASP A 79 -6.05 -28.36 9.98
C ASP A 79 -5.29 -27.04 10.19
N GLY A 80 -4.56 -26.54 9.19
CA GLY A 80 -3.88 -25.26 9.27
C GLY A 80 -2.51 -25.26 8.59
N ILE A 81 -1.69 -24.26 8.91
CA ILE A 81 -0.35 -24.06 8.33
C ILE A 81 0.67 -23.76 9.43
N VAL A 82 1.90 -24.25 9.27
CA VAL A 82 3.02 -23.95 10.18
C VAL A 82 4.19 -23.37 9.42
N PHE A 83 4.71 -22.21 9.83
CA PHE A 83 6.06 -21.78 9.46
C PHE A 83 7.07 -22.48 10.36
N MET A 84 8.12 -23.06 9.80
CA MET A 84 9.07 -23.86 10.57
C MET A 84 10.52 -23.38 10.40
N LEU A 85 11.30 -23.51 11.47
CA LEU A 85 12.75 -23.44 11.50
C LEU A 85 13.33 -24.78 11.96
N GLN A 86 14.35 -25.29 11.27
CA GLN A 86 14.86 -26.65 11.53
C GLN A 86 16.34 -26.79 11.08
N PRO A 87 17.29 -27.28 11.91
CA PRO A 87 18.72 -27.31 11.55
C PRO A 87 19.22 -28.59 10.85
N ILE A 88 18.51 -29.71 10.87
CA ILE A 88 19.03 -31.02 10.42
C ILE A 88 18.55 -31.46 9.03
N SER A 89 17.26 -31.32 8.72
CA SER A 89 16.58 -31.90 7.57
C SER A 89 15.41 -31.04 7.07
N THR A 90 14.88 -31.38 5.90
CA THR A 90 13.66 -30.78 5.35
C THR A 90 12.48 -31.74 5.53
N SER A 91 12.28 -32.24 6.75
CA SER A 91 11.27 -33.28 7.04
C SER A 91 9.84 -32.77 6.92
N LEU A 92 8.91 -33.70 6.76
CA LEU A 92 7.46 -33.49 6.90
C LEU A 92 6.99 -34.29 8.12
N GLY A 93 6.32 -33.62 9.05
CA GLY A 93 5.75 -34.21 10.26
C GLY A 93 4.43 -34.95 10.03
N ALA A 94 3.71 -35.25 11.11
CA ALA A 94 2.45 -36.00 11.05
C ALA A 94 1.30 -35.21 10.38
N SER A 95 0.33 -35.95 9.84
CA SER A 95 -0.87 -35.41 9.17
C SER A 95 -1.98 -34.99 10.17
N GLY A 96 -3.12 -34.48 9.67
CA GLY A 96 -4.22 -34.01 10.52
C GLY A 96 -3.82 -32.82 11.38
N GLY A 97 -4.28 -32.78 12.63
CA GLY A 97 -3.81 -31.84 13.66
C GLY A 97 -2.29 -31.87 13.92
N GLY A 98 -1.56 -32.85 13.36
CA GLY A 98 -0.11 -32.79 13.31
C GLY A 98 0.48 -31.66 12.44
N LEU A 99 -0.33 -31.07 11.55
CA LEU A 99 -0.02 -29.90 10.69
C LEU A 99 1.26 -30.03 9.83
N GLY A 100 1.76 -31.25 9.64
CA GLY A 100 3.06 -31.49 9.02
C GLY A 100 4.26 -31.00 9.85
N PHE A 101 4.05 -30.62 11.12
CA PHE A 101 5.05 -30.17 12.09
C PHE A 101 5.31 -31.20 13.20
N ALA A 102 4.28 -31.93 13.61
CA ALA A 102 4.35 -32.88 14.71
C ALA A 102 5.47 -33.92 14.52
N GLY A 103 6.30 -34.09 15.54
CA GLY A 103 7.44 -35.02 15.52
C GLY A 103 8.69 -34.54 14.77
N VAL A 104 8.69 -33.34 14.18
CA VAL A 104 9.91 -32.76 13.59
C VAL A 104 10.79 -32.20 14.71
N VAL A 105 11.95 -32.81 14.97
CA VAL A 105 12.84 -32.45 16.09
C VAL A 105 14.31 -32.35 15.64
N PRO A 106 15.10 -31.37 16.13
CA PRO A 106 14.64 -30.16 16.80
C PRO A 106 14.00 -29.19 15.81
N SER A 107 13.05 -28.37 16.28
CA SER A 107 12.35 -27.42 15.41
C SER A 107 11.73 -26.28 16.22
N VAL A 108 11.42 -25.18 15.54
CA VAL A 108 10.50 -24.14 16.03
C VAL A 108 9.42 -23.96 14.99
N GLY A 109 8.16 -23.97 15.42
CA GLY A 109 6.98 -23.75 14.59
C GLY A 109 6.25 -22.48 15.01
N ILE A 110 5.74 -21.73 14.04
CA ILE A 110 4.70 -20.72 14.24
C ILE A 110 3.46 -21.25 13.54
N LEU A 111 2.47 -21.66 14.33
CA LEU A 111 1.32 -22.42 13.89
C LEU A 111 0.15 -21.46 13.71
N LEU A 112 -0.53 -21.54 12.57
CA LEU A 112 -1.88 -21.03 12.34
C LEU A 112 -2.79 -22.24 12.28
N ASP A 113 -3.45 -22.51 13.40
CA ASP A 113 -4.33 -23.67 13.56
C ASP A 113 -5.78 -23.24 13.38
N THR A 114 -6.50 -24.03 12.59
CA THR A 114 -7.85 -23.77 12.10
C THR A 114 -8.85 -24.83 12.54
N TRP A 115 -8.39 -25.81 13.32
CA TRP A 115 -9.26 -26.87 13.82
C TRP A 115 -9.09 -27.05 15.32
N GLN A 116 -10.18 -27.36 16.03
CA GLN A 116 -10.13 -27.57 17.46
C GLN A 116 -9.89 -29.05 17.80
N ASN A 117 -8.64 -29.43 18.05
CA ASN A 117 -8.26 -30.72 18.64
C ASN A 117 -8.30 -30.63 20.18
N THR A 118 -9.41 -31.08 20.78
CA THR A 118 -9.58 -31.02 22.25
C THR A 118 -8.52 -31.82 23.02
N GLU A 119 -7.99 -32.89 22.42
CA GLU A 119 -6.90 -33.70 22.94
C GLU A 119 -5.57 -32.96 23.04
N ASP A 120 -5.39 -31.92 22.23
CA ASP A 120 -4.22 -31.04 22.17
C ASP A 120 -4.44 -29.73 22.95
N ASN A 121 -5.56 -29.60 23.66
CA ASN A 121 -5.97 -28.43 24.45
C ASN A 121 -6.21 -27.16 23.61
N ASP A 122 -6.71 -27.31 22.39
CA ASP A 122 -6.96 -26.17 21.51
C ASP A 122 -8.08 -25.24 22.01
N PRO A 123 -7.88 -23.91 21.90
CA PRO A 123 -8.96 -22.97 22.14
C PRO A 123 -10.09 -23.13 21.11
N VAL A 124 -11.26 -22.59 21.42
CA VAL A 124 -12.47 -22.65 20.57
C VAL A 124 -12.45 -21.73 19.35
N PHE A 125 -11.32 -21.09 19.08
CA PHE A 125 -11.13 -20.13 17.99
C PHE A 125 -9.85 -20.49 17.24
N ASP A 126 -9.77 -20.07 15.98
CA ASP A 126 -8.55 -20.25 15.21
C ASP A 126 -7.46 -19.41 15.81
N HIS A 127 -6.31 -20.02 15.96
CA HIS A 127 -5.31 -19.51 16.87
C HIS A 127 -3.91 -19.57 16.28
N ILE A 128 -3.05 -18.76 16.86
CA ILE A 128 -1.64 -18.69 16.54
C ILE A 128 -0.80 -18.94 17.79
N SER A 129 0.22 -19.77 17.65
CA SER A 129 1.16 -20.12 18.72
C SER A 129 2.59 -20.19 18.19
N ILE A 130 3.56 -20.16 19.11
CA ILE A 130 4.96 -20.52 18.84
C ILE A 130 5.27 -21.76 19.66
N GLN A 131 5.68 -22.84 18.99
CA GLN A 131 5.95 -24.12 19.63
C GLN A 131 7.32 -24.65 19.22
N ALA A 132 7.84 -25.60 20.00
CA ALA A 132 9.16 -26.19 19.80
C ALA A 132 9.07 -27.70 19.63
N ASN A 133 10.03 -28.25 18.87
CA ASN A 133 10.31 -29.68 18.77
C ASN A 133 9.10 -30.52 18.34
N GLY A 134 8.30 -30.02 17.39
CA GLY A 134 7.19 -30.77 16.82
C GLY A 134 6.14 -31.20 17.86
N VAL A 135 6.00 -30.45 18.95
CA VAL A 135 4.91 -30.62 19.93
C VAL A 135 3.78 -29.69 19.52
N ILE A 136 2.57 -30.24 19.31
CA ILE A 136 1.37 -29.50 18.89
C ILE A 136 0.51 -29.09 20.09
N GLY A 137 0.37 -29.99 21.07
CA GLY A 137 -0.49 -29.73 22.22
C GLY A 137 -0.06 -28.51 23.05
N HIS A 138 -1.06 -27.74 23.47
CA HIS A 138 -0.87 -26.52 24.27
C HIS A 138 -0.61 -26.79 25.74
N GLY A 139 0.14 -25.88 26.35
CA GLY A 139 0.53 -25.89 27.77
C GLY A 139 2.04 -25.82 28.00
N ALA A 140 2.84 -26.03 26.95
CA ALA A 140 4.29 -25.85 26.94
C ALA A 140 4.75 -24.99 25.75
N ASP A 141 3.86 -24.17 25.21
CA ASP A 141 4.13 -23.25 24.11
C ASP A 141 5.25 -22.27 24.47
N LEU A 142 6.07 -21.91 23.49
CA LEU A 142 7.01 -20.80 23.64
C LEU A 142 6.27 -19.46 23.71
N ALA A 143 5.09 -19.36 23.07
CA ALA A 143 4.13 -18.26 23.17
C ALA A 143 2.76 -18.68 22.63
N GLY A 144 1.68 -18.07 23.16
CA GLY A 144 0.31 -18.40 22.77
C GLY A 144 -0.22 -19.66 23.48
N PRO A 145 -1.32 -20.26 22.98
CA PRO A 145 -2.09 -19.82 21.82
C PRO A 145 -2.88 -18.54 22.10
N VAL A 146 -3.07 -17.71 21.07
CA VAL A 146 -4.02 -16.58 21.07
C VAL A 146 -4.81 -16.60 19.78
N GLN A 147 -5.97 -15.96 19.73
CA GLN A 147 -6.76 -15.87 18.50
C GLN A 147 -5.91 -15.27 17.37
N ALA A 148 -5.90 -15.90 16.19
CA ALA A 148 -5.02 -15.51 15.10
C ALA A 148 -5.35 -14.12 14.57
N SER A 149 -6.59 -13.88 14.14
CA SER A 149 -7.09 -12.56 13.77
C SER A 149 -7.61 -11.80 14.99
N THR A 150 -7.38 -10.49 15.05
CA THR A 150 -7.89 -9.62 16.12
C THR A 150 -9.37 -9.26 15.96
N ILE A 151 -9.93 -9.51 14.77
CA ILE A 151 -11.29 -9.08 14.39
C ILE A 151 -12.23 -10.23 14.07
N ASN A 152 -11.70 -11.40 13.70
CA ASN A 152 -12.49 -12.60 13.41
C ASN A 152 -11.91 -13.81 14.15
N GLY A 153 -12.79 -14.65 14.72
CA GLY A 153 -12.40 -15.90 15.37
C GLY A 153 -12.20 -17.05 14.41
N ASN A 154 -12.66 -16.89 13.16
CA ASN A 154 -12.44 -17.78 12.04
C ASN A 154 -11.50 -17.12 11.00
N ILE A 155 -10.50 -17.84 10.48
CA ILE A 155 -9.54 -17.37 9.48
C ILE A 155 -9.58 -18.14 8.14
N GLU A 156 -10.48 -19.11 7.97
CA GLU A 156 -10.77 -19.75 6.66
C GLU A 156 -11.83 -18.98 5.86
N ASP A 157 -11.54 -17.70 5.60
CA ASP A 157 -12.49 -16.73 5.06
C ASP A 157 -12.41 -16.53 3.52
N CYS A 158 -11.77 -17.47 2.81
CA CYS A 158 -11.44 -17.37 1.40
C CYS A 158 -10.53 -16.19 1.01
N GLN A 159 -9.82 -15.55 1.95
CA GLN A 159 -8.89 -14.46 1.67
C GLN A 159 -7.44 -14.86 1.86
N TRP A 160 -6.55 -14.07 1.25
CA TRP A 160 -5.13 -14.10 1.55
C TRP A 160 -4.85 -13.19 2.73
N HIS A 161 -4.16 -13.72 3.75
CA HIS A 161 -3.71 -12.98 4.92
C HIS A 161 -2.21 -12.75 4.88
N VAL A 162 -1.76 -11.68 5.53
CA VAL A 162 -0.34 -11.36 5.63
C VAL A 162 0.22 -11.90 6.94
N LEU A 163 1.13 -12.87 6.85
CA LEU A 163 1.89 -13.40 7.97
C LEU A 163 3.31 -12.80 7.95
N ARG A 164 3.67 -12.05 8.98
CA ARG A 164 5.02 -11.48 9.13
C ARG A 164 5.73 -12.13 10.31
N ILE A 165 6.96 -12.57 10.10
CA ILE A 165 7.77 -13.25 11.10
C ILE A 165 9.12 -12.55 11.22
N SER A 166 9.45 -12.06 12.41
CA SER A 166 10.69 -11.35 12.67
C SER A 166 11.52 -12.00 13.76
N TRP A 167 12.84 -12.06 13.53
CA TRP A 167 13.83 -12.53 14.48
C TRP A 167 14.89 -11.46 14.74
N ASP A 168 15.16 -11.19 16.01
CA ASP A 168 16.26 -10.33 16.45
C ASP A 168 17.25 -11.13 17.33
N PRO A 169 18.47 -11.42 16.84
CA PRO A 169 19.47 -12.20 17.58
C PRO A 169 20.11 -11.43 18.74
N VAL A 170 19.96 -10.10 18.84
CA VAL A 170 20.51 -9.34 19.97
C VAL A 170 19.57 -9.45 21.15
N SER A 171 18.28 -9.24 20.92
CA SER A 171 17.26 -9.27 21.97
C SER A 171 16.67 -10.66 22.22
N GLN A 172 16.90 -11.60 21.28
CA GLN A 172 16.40 -12.98 21.25
C GLN A 172 14.88 -13.06 21.09
N TYR A 173 14.28 -12.04 20.47
CA TYR A 173 12.84 -12.05 20.18
C TYR A 173 12.55 -12.72 18.85
N LEU A 174 11.69 -13.73 18.89
CA LEU A 174 10.94 -14.23 17.73
C LEU A 174 9.50 -13.73 17.84
N ARG A 175 9.02 -13.03 16.81
CA ARG A 175 7.67 -12.46 16.77
C ARG A 175 6.94 -12.86 15.52
N SER A 176 5.63 -13.07 15.66
CA SER A 176 4.72 -13.26 14.55
C SER A 176 3.57 -12.26 14.59
N TYR A 177 3.30 -11.66 13.44
CA TYR A 177 2.21 -10.73 13.21
C TYR A 177 1.27 -11.32 12.16
N PHE A 178 -0.02 -11.14 12.36
CA PHE A 178 -1.07 -11.55 11.44
C PHE A 178 -1.88 -10.31 11.04
N ASP A 179 -1.95 -10.04 9.74
CA ASP A 179 -2.56 -8.83 9.15
C ASP A 179 -2.07 -7.51 9.76
N GLY A 180 -0.78 -7.47 10.08
CA GLY A 180 -0.10 -6.30 10.64
C GLY A 180 -0.14 -6.19 12.16
N GLU A 181 -0.98 -6.98 12.83
CA GLU A 181 -1.12 -6.98 14.29
C GLU A 181 -0.18 -8.00 14.95
N LEU A 182 0.54 -7.61 16.00
CA LEU A 182 1.36 -8.54 16.78
C LEU A 182 0.45 -9.55 17.47
N ARG A 183 0.70 -10.85 17.26
CA ARG A 183 -0.11 -11.90 17.88
C ARG A 183 0.68 -12.67 18.94
N VAL A 184 1.86 -13.16 18.59
CA VAL A 184 2.71 -13.93 19.50
C VAL A 184 4.15 -13.45 19.44
N GLU A 185 4.79 -13.43 20.60
CA GLU A 185 6.23 -13.22 20.71
C GLU A 185 6.81 -14.08 21.82
N THR A 186 8.02 -14.58 21.60
CA THR A 186 8.81 -15.28 22.62
C THR A 186 10.20 -14.68 22.69
N ARG A 187 10.81 -14.73 23.88
CA ARG A 187 12.18 -14.30 24.11
C ARG A 187 13.01 -15.51 24.53
N THR A 188 13.55 -16.22 23.53
CA THR A 188 14.21 -17.51 23.72
C THR A 188 15.47 -17.57 22.88
N ASP A 189 16.58 -18.02 23.47
CA ASP A 189 17.80 -18.32 22.72
C ASP A 189 17.63 -19.59 21.89
N LEU A 190 17.01 -19.46 20.72
CA LEU A 190 16.66 -20.60 19.87
C LEU A 190 17.89 -21.44 19.52
N VAL A 191 19.02 -20.79 19.29
CA VAL A 191 20.26 -21.43 18.88
C VAL A 191 20.78 -22.32 20.01
N ALA A 192 20.94 -21.76 21.22
CA ALA A 192 21.49 -22.51 22.35
C ALA A 192 20.49 -23.51 22.94
N THR A 193 19.20 -23.15 23.01
CA THR A 193 18.20 -23.91 23.78
C THR A 193 17.45 -24.97 22.96
N ILE A 194 17.26 -24.75 21.65
CA ILE A 194 16.45 -25.64 20.80
C ILE A 194 17.33 -26.30 19.74
N PHE A 195 18.22 -25.55 19.09
CA PHE A 195 19.01 -26.03 17.96
C PHE A 195 20.39 -26.57 18.34
N ASN A 196 20.62 -26.89 19.62
CA ASN A 196 21.86 -27.50 20.10
C ASN A 196 23.14 -26.73 19.68
N ASN A 197 23.07 -25.40 19.70
CA ASN A 197 24.12 -24.46 19.25
C ASN A 197 24.38 -24.43 17.74
N ASP A 198 23.53 -25.04 16.90
CA ASP A 198 23.59 -24.84 15.44
C ASP A 198 22.77 -23.60 15.05
N PRO A 199 23.41 -22.51 14.58
CA PRO A 199 22.68 -21.31 14.14
C PRO A 199 22.11 -21.45 12.73
N MET A 200 22.47 -22.49 11.97
CA MET A 200 22.12 -22.63 10.56
C MET A 200 20.87 -23.48 10.39
N VAL A 201 19.74 -22.83 10.09
CA VAL A 201 18.44 -23.50 9.97
C VAL A 201 17.87 -23.42 8.57
N PHE A 202 17.27 -24.51 8.11
CA PHE A 202 16.25 -24.46 7.08
C PHE A 202 15.04 -23.70 7.60
N TRP A 203 14.32 -23.06 6.68
CA TRP A 203 13.01 -22.49 6.97
C TRP A 203 12.02 -22.91 5.90
N GLY A 204 10.74 -22.96 6.24
CA GLY A 204 9.72 -23.40 5.31
C GLY A 204 8.33 -23.36 5.88
N PHE A 205 7.38 -23.92 5.13
CA PHE A 205 6.02 -24.12 5.59
C PHE A 205 5.62 -25.59 5.51
N SER A 206 4.74 -26.01 6.41
CA SER A 206 3.99 -27.27 6.32
C SER A 206 2.51 -27.03 6.48
N ALA A 207 1.72 -27.94 5.95
CA ALA A 207 0.32 -28.08 6.27
C ALA A 207 -0.06 -29.56 6.25
N ALA A 208 -1.18 -29.87 6.90
CA ALA A 208 -1.84 -31.14 6.77
C ALA A 208 -3.36 -31.00 6.78
N THR A 209 -4.02 -32.03 6.27
CA THR A 209 -5.45 -32.24 6.40
C THR A 209 -5.71 -33.61 7.02
N GLY A 210 -6.84 -33.74 7.72
CA GLY A 210 -7.28 -34.95 8.40
C GLY A 210 -8.59 -35.48 7.83
N GLY A 211 -9.56 -35.70 8.73
CA GLY A 211 -10.95 -36.03 8.36
C GLY A 211 -11.72 -34.82 7.82
N SER A 212 -11.35 -33.63 8.29
CA SER A 212 -11.69 -32.31 7.75
C SER A 212 -10.53 -31.81 6.87
N ASN A 213 -10.76 -30.82 6.02
CA ASN A 213 -9.74 -30.37 5.07
C ASN A 213 -9.99 -28.95 4.57
N ASN A 214 -8.93 -28.28 4.17
CA ASN A 214 -9.01 -27.05 3.40
C ASN A 214 -7.93 -26.98 2.31
N LEU A 215 -7.98 -25.93 1.50
CA LEU A 215 -6.87 -25.59 0.61
C LEU A 215 -5.88 -24.73 1.40
N GLN A 216 -4.68 -25.25 1.64
CA GLN A 216 -3.62 -24.49 2.33
C GLN A 216 -2.51 -24.09 1.37
N GLN A 217 -2.24 -22.80 1.28
CA GLN A 217 -1.23 -22.24 0.40
C GLN A 217 -0.43 -21.15 1.10
N PHE A 218 0.79 -20.93 0.60
CA PHE A 218 1.54 -19.74 0.94
C PHE A 218 2.29 -19.21 -0.28
N CYS A 219 2.58 -17.91 -0.26
CA CYS A 219 3.52 -17.28 -1.16
C CYS A 219 4.57 -16.52 -0.35
N THR A 220 5.82 -16.51 -0.79
CA THR A 220 6.74 -15.43 -0.36
C THR A 220 6.14 -14.11 -0.82
N ALA A 221 5.97 -13.15 0.11
CA ALA A 221 5.29 -11.90 -0.22
C ALA A 221 6.03 -11.19 -1.35
N LEU A 222 5.29 -10.67 -2.31
CA LEU A 222 5.82 -9.89 -3.42
C LEU A 222 4.72 -8.93 -3.87
N ASN A 223 4.42 -7.99 -2.96
CA ASN A 223 3.22 -7.18 -2.99
C ASN A 223 3.61 -5.73 -3.38
N PRO A 224 3.56 -5.36 -4.67
CA PRO A 224 3.85 -4.01 -5.11
C PRO A 224 2.77 -3.05 -4.60
N VAL A 225 3.20 -1.99 -3.92
CA VAL A 225 2.33 -0.94 -3.40
C VAL A 225 3.04 0.40 -3.53
N PHE A 226 2.31 1.45 -3.91
CA PHE A 226 2.82 2.81 -3.87
C PHE A 226 1.76 3.84 -3.51
N SER A 227 2.23 4.99 -3.02
CA SER A 227 1.43 6.20 -2.82
C SER A 227 1.98 7.34 -3.67
N THR A 228 1.16 8.38 -3.84
CA THR A 228 1.54 9.61 -4.54
C THR A 228 1.32 10.82 -3.65
N SER A 229 1.94 11.96 -3.98
CA SER A 229 1.64 13.25 -3.34
C SER A 229 0.23 13.79 -3.61
N LEU A 230 -0.57 13.12 -4.45
CA LEU A 230 -1.91 13.54 -4.87
C LEU A 230 -3.02 13.11 -3.91
N GLY A 231 -2.69 12.32 -2.88
CA GLY A 231 -3.70 11.74 -1.99
C GLY A 231 -4.62 10.76 -2.72
N THR A 232 -5.92 10.80 -2.41
CA THR A 232 -6.89 9.81 -2.89
C THR A 232 -7.48 10.12 -4.26
N THR A 233 -7.41 11.38 -4.73
CA THR A 233 -8.02 11.77 -6.02
C THR A 233 -7.19 11.29 -7.20
N ASN A 234 -5.87 11.15 -7.02
CA ASN A 234 -4.92 10.87 -8.10
C ASN A 234 -5.02 11.85 -9.28
N THR A 235 -5.37 13.11 -8.98
CA THR A 235 -5.51 14.18 -9.99
C THR A 235 -4.47 15.26 -9.75
N SER A 236 -3.91 15.81 -10.83
CA SER A 236 -2.95 16.92 -10.80
C SER A 236 -3.06 17.76 -12.07
N CYS A 237 -2.27 18.82 -12.17
CA CYS A 237 -2.19 19.68 -13.34
C CYS A 237 -0.94 19.36 -14.14
N ASP A 238 -0.98 19.68 -15.43
CA ASP A 238 0.22 19.60 -16.26
C ASP A 238 1.33 20.46 -15.67
N LEU A 239 2.58 19.98 -15.81
CA LEU A 239 3.78 20.61 -15.27
C LEU A 239 3.95 20.59 -13.74
N ASP A 240 2.93 20.19 -12.97
CA ASP A 240 3.08 20.01 -11.53
C ASP A 240 3.95 18.77 -11.19
N PRO A 241 4.86 18.86 -10.22
CA PRO A 241 5.67 17.72 -9.79
C PRO A 241 4.87 16.76 -8.90
N ILE A 242 4.89 15.48 -9.24
CA ILE A 242 4.24 14.41 -8.49
C ILE A 242 5.30 13.52 -7.84
N LEU A 243 5.23 13.34 -6.52
CA LEU A 243 6.09 12.40 -5.81
C LEU A 243 5.46 11.01 -5.84
N PHE A 244 6.27 10.00 -6.17
CA PHE A 244 5.90 8.59 -6.10
C PHE A 244 6.75 7.90 -5.05
N THR A 245 6.10 7.24 -4.09
CA THR A 245 6.79 6.55 -3.00
C THR A 245 6.37 5.09 -3.00
N SER A 246 7.34 4.18 -3.14
CA SER A 246 7.07 2.76 -2.98
C SER A 246 6.83 2.44 -1.50
N GLN A 247 5.73 1.74 -1.24
CA GLN A 247 5.39 1.09 0.03
C GLN A 247 5.35 -0.43 -0.13
N SER A 248 5.95 -0.93 -1.22
CA SER A 248 5.95 -2.34 -1.58
C SER A 248 6.58 -3.21 -0.50
N GLN A 249 5.99 -4.38 -0.28
CA GLN A 249 6.44 -5.38 0.68
C GLN A 249 6.90 -6.63 -0.07
N SER A 250 7.93 -7.29 0.47
CA SER A 250 8.49 -8.52 -0.09
C SER A 250 8.99 -9.41 1.03
N PHE A 251 9.08 -10.72 0.79
CA PHE A 251 9.61 -11.71 1.73
C PHE A 251 11.00 -11.35 2.27
N GLY A 252 11.83 -10.72 1.45
CA GLY A 252 13.10 -10.14 1.86
C GLY A 252 13.36 -8.83 1.12
N PRO A 253 14.59 -8.29 1.18
CA PRO A 253 14.95 -7.08 0.45
C PRO A 253 14.52 -7.14 -1.02
N ILE A 254 13.86 -6.09 -1.49
CA ILE A 254 13.46 -5.96 -2.90
C ILE A 254 14.73 -5.71 -3.72
N GLN A 255 14.97 -6.55 -4.72
CA GLN A 255 16.16 -6.49 -5.56
C GLN A 255 16.08 -5.34 -6.57
N SER A 256 14.93 -5.14 -7.20
CA SER A 256 14.73 -4.06 -8.17
C SER A 256 13.30 -3.58 -8.25
N TYR A 257 13.15 -2.34 -8.70
CA TYR A 257 11.88 -1.68 -9.00
C TYR A 257 11.83 -1.34 -10.48
N TYR A 258 10.64 -1.38 -11.07
CA TYR A 258 10.39 -0.89 -12.41
C TYR A 258 9.09 -0.09 -12.42
N TRP A 259 9.23 1.19 -12.71
CA TRP A 259 8.15 2.15 -12.88
C TRP A 259 7.93 2.42 -14.35
N ASN A 260 6.67 2.46 -14.76
CA ASN A 260 6.25 3.02 -16.04
C ASN A 260 5.15 4.04 -15.75
N PHE A 261 5.37 5.30 -16.11
CA PHE A 261 4.45 6.40 -15.77
C PHE A 261 3.30 6.56 -16.78
N GLY A 262 3.24 5.71 -17.81
CA GLY A 262 2.18 5.76 -18.83
C GLY A 262 2.39 6.80 -19.93
N ASP A 263 3.38 7.70 -19.80
CA ASP A 263 3.73 8.72 -20.79
C ASP A 263 4.99 8.36 -21.62
N GLY A 264 5.43 7.11 -21.53
CA GLY A 264 6.67 6.62 -22.17
C GLY A 264 7.92 6.78 -21.30
N THR A 265 7.85 7.48 -20.16
CA THR A 265 8.99 7.57 -19.22
C THR A 265 8.95 6.45 -18.18
N THR A 266 10.12 6.08 -17.67
CA THR A 266 10.31 4.96 -16.72
C THR A 266 11.32 5.30 -15.63
N SER A 267 11.34 4.53 -14.54
CA SER A 267 12.37 4.61 -13.50
C SER A 267 12.66 3.24 -12.90
N THR A 268 13.89 3.03 -12.42
CA THR A 268 14.29 1.82 -11.68
C THR A 268 14.63 2.08 -10.21
N LEU A 269 14.49 3.32 -9.76
CA LEU A 269 14.68 3.68 -8.36
C LEU A 269 13.48 3.26 -7.53
N GLN A 270 13.72 2.88 -6.27
CA GLN A 270 12.64 2.59 -5.31
C GLN A 270 11.65 3.75 -5.21
N ASN A 271 12.17 4.96 -5.03
CA ASN A 271 11.43 6.22 -5.07
C ASN A 271 12.00 7.07 -6.22
N PRO A 272 11.27 7.20 -7.34
CA PRO A 272 11.68 8.04 -8.45
C PRO A 272 11.83 9.53 -8.06
N PRO A 273 12.60 10.34 -8.81
CA PRO A 273 12.56 11.79 -8.67
C PRO A 273 11.15 12.32 -8.98
N PRO A 274 10.82 13.57 -8.58
CA PRO A 274 9.52 14.16 -8.86
C PRO A 274 9.15 14.03 -10.34
N LYS A 275 8.02 13.39 -10.63
CA LYS A 275 7.54 13.12 -11.98
C LYS A 275 6.68 14.28 -12.46
N ILE A 276 7.05 14.85 -13.61
CA ILE A 276 6.29 15.90 -14.28
C ILE A 276 5.68 15.32 -15.57
N TYR A 277 4.38 15.56 -15.77
CA TYR A 277 3.68 15.25 -17.01
C TYR A 277 3.58 16.53 -17.85
N SER A 278 4.15 16.51 -19.06
CA SER A 278 4.22 17.68 -19.94
C SER A 278 2.96 17.91 -20.76
N GLN A 279 2.06 16.92 -20.79
CA GLN A 279 0.79 17.01 -21.49
C GLN A 279 -0.32 16.55 -20.54
N PRO A 280 -1.52 17.12 -20.68
CA PRO A 280 -2.68 16.65 -19.95
C PRO A 280 -3.16 15.30 -20.52
N GLY A 281 -3.80 14.48 -19.69
CA GLY A 281 -4.25 13.16 -20.10
C GLY A 281 -4.52 12.22 -18.93
N ILE A 282 -4.88 10.99 -19.27
CA ILE A 282 -5.10 9.91 -18.32
C ILE A 282 -3.94 8.91 -18.48
N TYR A 283 -3.17 8.73 -17.41
CA TYR A 283 -1.96 7.91 -17.40
C TYR A 283 -2.13 6.71 -16.49
N GLU A 284 -1.90 5.51 -17.04
CA GLU A 284 -1.84 4.28 -16.25
C GLU A 284 -0.41 4.08 -15.73
N THR A 285 -0.15 4.52 -14.49
CA THR A 285 1.14 4.31 -13.83
C THR A 285 1.25 2.88 -13.31
N LYS A 286 2.38 2.23 -13.58
CA LYS A 286 2.65 0.84 -13.25
C LYS A 286 3.86 0.71 -12.35
N LEU A 287 3.79 -0.22 -11.41
CA LEU A 287 4.91 -0.66 -10.59
C LEU A 287 5.03 -2.18 -10.66
N VAL A 288 6.23 -2.64 -10.96
CA VAL A 288 6.65 -4.03 -10.86
C VAL A 288 7.88 -4.09 -9.96
N ILE A 289 7.94 -5.06 -9.06
CA ILE A 289 9.10 -5.31 -8.20
C ILE A 289 9.67 -6.69 -8.45
N THR A 290 10.96 -6.85 -8.19
CA THR A 290 11.65 -8.15 -8.22
C THR A 290 12.18 -8.46 -6.84
N GLY A 291 11.79 -9.61 -6.29
CA GLY A 291 12.24 -10.09 -4.99
C GLY A 291 13.67 -10.61 -5.01
N LEU A 292 14.24 -10.84 -3.83
CA LEU A 292 15.58 -11.43 -3.69
C LEU A 292 15.69 -12.85 -4.27
N ASP A 293 14.58 -13.57 -4.32
CA ASP A 293 14.45 -14.89 -4.95
C ASP A 293 14.44 -14.83 -6.49
N GLY A 294 14.45 -13.62 -7.07
CA GLY A 294 14.38 -13.36 -8.50
C GLY A 294 12.97 -13.45 -9.08
N CYS A 295 11.95 -13.64 -8.24
CA CYS A 295 10.56 -13.63 -8.69
C CYS A 295 10.12 -12.19 -8.99
N VAL A 296 9.29 -12.04 -10.02
CA VAL A 296 8.74 -10.76 -10.48
C VAL A 296 7.29 -10.68 -10.05
N SER A 297 6.89 -9.55 -9.48
CA SER A 297 5.52 -9.33 -9.03
C SER A 297 4.54 -9.28 -10.19
N ASP A 298 3.26 -9.43 -9.88
CA ASP A 298 2.22 -8.91 -10.76
C ASP A 298 2.38 -7.39 -10.95
N THR A 299 1.76 -6.86 -11.99
CA THR A 299 1.81 -5.43 -12.29
C THR A 299 0.77 -4.68 -11.48
N LEU A 300 1.20 -3.89 -10.48
CA LEU A 300 0.32 -2.90 -9.87
C LEU A 300 0.05 -1.77 -10.87
N ARG A 301 -1.21 -1.33 -10.97
CA ARG A 301 -1.65 -0.24 -11.84
C ARG A 301 -2.44 0.77 -11.03
N LYS A 302 -2.14 2.07 -11.20
CA LYS A 302 -3.00 3.17 -10.74
C LYS A 302 -3.17 4.21 -11.84
N THR A 303 -4.39 4.70 -11.97
CA THR A 303 -4.71 5.77 -12.91
C THR A 303 -4.37 7.13 -12.28
N ILE A 304 -3.59 7.93 -12.98
CA ILE A 304 -3.29 9.32 -12.66
C ILE A 304 -3.94 10.20 -13.73
N VAL A 305 -4.70 11.21 -13.32
CA VAL A 305 -5.35 12.14 -14.25
C VAL A 305 -4.66 13.49 -14.18
N ILE A 306 -4.18 13.97 -15.32
CA ILE A 306 -3.51 15.25 -15.48
C ILE A 306 -4.44 16.18 -16.24
N GLY A 307 -4.99 17.17 -15.54
CA GLY A 307 -5.80 18.24 -16.12
C GLY A 307 -4.93 19.33 -16.74
N THR A 308 -5.56 20.23 -17.47
CA THR A 308 -4.93 21.49 -17.89
C THR A 308 -5.29 22.62 -16.96
N LYS A 309 -4.36 23.57 -16.83
CA LYS A 309 -4.65 24.89 -16.29
C LYS A 309 -5.69 25.62 -17.18
N PRO A 310 -6.87 26.01 -16.64
CA PRO A 310 -7.85 26.77 -17.42
C PRO A 310 -7.34 28.14 -17.84
N VAL A 311 -7.92 28.66 -18.92
CA VAL A 311 -7.76 30.06 -19.33
C VAL A 311 -9.02 30.81 -18.90
N ALA A 312 -8.90 31.63 -17.84
CA ALA A 312 -9.99 32.51 -17.43
C ALA A 312 -10.14 33.67 -18.41
N ASP A 313 -11.38 33.95 -18.82
CA ASP A 313 -11.71 35.13 -19.60
C ASP A 313 -13.18 35.49 -19.38
N PHE A 314 -13.51 36.76 -19.56
CA PHE A 314 -14.88 37.25 -19.47
C PHE A 314 -15.05 38.56 -20.22
N ASN A 315 -16.28 38.85 -20.65
CA ASN A 315 -16.65 40.18 -21.09
C ASN A 315 -17.44 40.90 -20.00
N VAL A 316 -17.27 42.23 -19.90
CA VAL A 316 -18.10 43.09 -19.06
C VAL A 316 -18.57 44.29 -19.89
N GLU A 317 -19.86 44.58 -19.83
CA GLU A 317 -20.47 45.73 -20.51
C GLU A 317 -20.67 46.89 -19.54
N ASP A 318 -20.43 48.11 -20.04
CA ASP A 318 -20.64 49.35 -19.30
C ASP A 318 -22.12 49.55 -18.96
N THR A 319 -22.40 50.18 -17.83
CA THR A 319 -23.77 50.44 -17.36
C THR A 319 -23.84 51.72 -16.52
N CYS A 320 -25.01 52.04 -15.98
CA CYS A 320 -25.18 53.12 -15.01
C CYS A 320 -24.83 52.66 -13.60
N ALA A 321 -24.37 53.58 -12.76
CA ALA A 321 -24.18 53.35 -11.34
C ALA A 321 -25.49 52.89 -10.69
N GLY A 322 -25.41 51.86 -9.84
CA GLY A 322 -26.58 51.20 -9.25
C GLY A 322 -27.13 50.03 -10.06
N ASP A 323 -26.96 50.01 -11.39
CA ASP A 323 -27.36 48.88 -12.23
C ASP A 323 -26.24 47.83 -12.32
N PRO A 324 -26.55 46.52 -12.32
CA PRO A 324 -25.53 45.49 -12.43
C PRO A 324 -24.91 45.43 -13.83
N PRO A 325 -23.57 45.49 -13.98
CA PRO A 325 -22.94 45.33 -15.28
C PRO A 325 -23.19 43.93 -15.82
N ARG A 326 -23.41 43.80 -17.14
CA ARG A 326 -23.62 42.50 -17.78
C ARG A 326 -22.27 41.80 -17.93
N ILE A 327 -22.11 40.69 -17.23
CA ILE A 327 -20.90 39.87 -17.25
C ILE A 327 -21.18 38.57 -18.00
N THR A 328 -20.31 38.24 -18.96
CA THR A 328 -20.37 36.98 -19.70
C THR A 328 -19.05 36.23 -19.51
N ASP A 329 -19.10 35.06 -18.87
CA ASP A 329 -17.95 34.17 -18.76
C ASP A 329 -17.57 33.61 -20.15
N LEU A 330 -16.28 33.71 -20.48
CA LEU A 330 -15.66 33.21 -21.71
C LEU A 330 -14.53 32.22 -21.39
N SER A 331 -14.42 31.79 -20.13
CA SER A 331 -13.36 30.91 -19.68
C SER A 331 -13.42 29.57 -20.40
N SER A 332 -12.25 29.01 -20.68
CA SER A 332 -12.13 27.75 -21.41
C SER A 332 -11.09 26.85 -20.74
N ASN A 333 -11.26 25.54 -20.92
CA ASN A 333 -10.26 24.55 -20.51
C ASN A 333 -10.27 23.37 -21.47
N SER A 334 -9.10 22.87 -21.85
CA SER A 334 -9.00 21.77 -22.81
C SER A 334 -9.24 20.40 -22.17
N ILE A 335 -8.74 20.17 -20.95
CA ILE A 335 -8.98 18.94 -20.17
C ILE A 335 -9.46 19.25 -18.76
N GLY A 336 -10.68 18.78 -18.46
CA GLY A 336 -11.38 18.99 -17.19
C GLY A 336 -12.34 20.18 -17.27
N ALA A 337 -13.63 19.93 -17.05
CA ALA A 337 -14.61 21.01 -17.03
C ALA A 337 -14.27 22.04 -15.93
N ILE A 338 -14.52 23.31 -16.21
CA ILE A 338 -14.51 24.36 -15.18
C ILE A 338 -15.72 24.13 -14.29
N ASN A 339 -15.51 24.09 -12.97
CA ASN A 339 -16.58 23.85 -12.00
C ASN A 339 -16.58 24.83 -10.82
N GLN A 340 -15.64 25.77 -10.76
CA GLN A 340 -15.63 26.84 -9.77
C GLN A 340 -15.17 28.15 -10.41
N TRP A 341 -15.82 29.24 -10.03
CA TRP A 341 -15.48 30.60 -10.41
C TRP A 341 -15.21 31.38 -9.13
N THR A 342 -14.25 32.29 -9.15
CA THR A 342 -13.95 33.21 -8.06
C THR A 342 -13.82 34.60 -8.65
N TRP A 343 -14.85 35.40 -8.46
CA TRP A 343 -14.87 36.78 -8.90
C TRP A 343 -14.29 37.69 -7.83
N LEU A 344 -13.48 38.65 -8.25
CA LEU A 344 -12.85 39.65 -7.41
C LEU A 344 -13.40 41.04 -7.78
N LEU A 345 -13.74 41.85 -6.79
CA LEU A 345 -14.03 43.28 -6.96
C LEU A 345 -12.94 44.07 -6.25
N ASN A 346 -12.18 44.88 -7.00
CA ASN A 346 -11.03 45.63 -6.49
C ASN A 346 -10.06 44.75 -5.67
N GLY A 347 -9.81 43.53 -6.16
CA GLY A 347 -8.94 42.54 -5.52
C GLY A 347 -9.55 41.68 -4.41
N SER A 348 -10.78 41.97 -3.96
CA SER A 348 -11.46 41.20 -2.90
C SER A 348 -12.43 40.18 -3.49
N SER A 349 -12.43 38.93 -3.01
CA SER A 349 -13.36 37.89 -3.47
C SER A 349 -14.81 38.22 -3.11
N VAL A 350 -15.70 38.13 -4.09
CA VAL A 350 -17.11 38.57 -3.96
C VAL A 350 -18.14 37.56 -4.45
N SER A 351 -17.79 36.63 -5.34
CA SER A 351 -18.77 35.66 -5.86
C SER A 351 -18.15 34.36 -6.37
N GLY A 352 -18.92 33.28 -6.20
CA GLY A 352 -18.58 31.91 -6.63
C GLY A 352 -19.33 31.41 -7.87
N VAL A 353 -20.29 32.19 -8.39
CA VAL A 353 -21.14 31.77 -9.51
C VAL A 353 -20.50 32.09 -10.86
N GLN A 354 -20.84 31.33 -11.89
CA GLN A 354 -20.27 31.51 -13.24
C GLN A 354 -20.51 32.92 -13.80
N GLN A 355 -21.73 33.45 -13.67
CA GLN A 355 -22.09 34.80 -14.12
C GLN A 355 -22.77 35.56 -12.97
N PRO A 356 -22.03 36.36 -12.20
CA PRO A 356 -22.56 37.08 -11.06
C PRO A 356 -23.30 38.34 -11.49
N GLN A 357 -24.16 38.84 -10.61
CA GLN A 357 -24.73 40.18 -10.70
C GLN A 357 -24.22 41.00 -9.51
N PHE A 358 -23.63 42.16 -9.79
CA PHE A 358 -23.13 43.09 -8.77
C PHE A 358 -24.03 44.31 -8.69
N PHE A 359 -24.81 44.43 -7.63
CA PHE A 359 -25.72 45.55 -7.41
C PHE A 359 -25.02 46.70 -6.64
N ASP A 360 -25.60 47.90 -6.72
CA ASP A 360 -25.21 49.06 -5.92
C ASP A 360 -23.74 49.50 -6.06
N LEU A 361 -23.13 49.22 -7.22
CA LEU A 361 -21.78 49.69 -7.50
C LEU A 361 -21.78 51.21 -7.79
N PRO A 362 -20.89 52.00 -7.15
CA PRO A 362 -20.82 53.44 -7.36
C PRO A 362 -20.31 53.77 -8.77
N ALA A 363 -20.63 54.98 -9.25
CA ALA A 363 -20.09 55.49 -10.50
C ALA A 363 -18.56 55.49 -10.45
N GLY A 364 -17.91 55.10 -11.55
CA GLY A 364 -16.46 54.96 -11.61
C GLY A 364 -16.04 53.82 -12.53
N ASN A 365 -14.86 53.27 -12.27
CA ASN A 365 -14.25 52.23 -13.08
C ASN A 365 -13.77 51.07 -12.19
N PRO A 366 -14.68 50.32 -11.51
CA PRO A 366 -14.30 49.19 -10.68
C PRO A 366 -13.49 48.14 -11.47
N GLU A 367 -12.49 47.56 -10.81
CA GLU A 367 -11.72 46.45 -11.36
C GLU A 367 -12.41 45.14 -11.00
N LEU A 368 -12.78 44.36 -12.02
CA LEU A 368 -13.26 43.00 -11.88
C LEU A 368 -12.12 42.03 -12.18
N GLY A 369 -11.91 41.06 -11.29
CA GLY A 369 -11.01 39.93 -11.49
C GLY A 369 -11.77 38.62 -11.59
N LEU A 370 -11.24 37.66 -12.35
CA LEU A 370 -11.75 36.29 -12.40
C LEU A 370 -10.60 35.29 -12.26
N VAL A 371 -10.81 34.30 -11.39
CA VAL A 371 -10.05 33.05 -11.32
C VAL A 371 -11.04 31.90 -11.50
N VAL A 372 -10.71 30.91 -12.33
CA VAL A 372 -11.54 29.72 -12.50
C VAL A 372 -10.76 28.46 -12.16
N ARG A 373 -11.47 27.43 -11.69
CA ARG A 373 -10.89 26.13 -11.33
C ARG A 373 -11.57 24.99 -12.08
N SER A 374 -10.78 24.03 -12.51
CA SER A 374 -11.28 22.79 -13.13
C SER A 374 -11.62 21.71 -12.11
N VAL A 375 -12.39 20.71 -12.55
CA VAL A 375 -12.71 19.50 -11.77
C VAL A 375 -11.47 18.72 -11.28
N TYR A 376 -10.30 18.94 -11.88
CA TYR A 376 -9.04 18.31 -11.47
C TYR A 376 -8.21 19.18 -10.52
N GLY A 377 -8.74 20.33 -10.11
CA GLY A 377 -8.13 21.22 -9.13
C GLY A 377 -7.22 22.30 -9.74
N CYS A 378 -7.11 22.38 -11.07
CA CYS A 378 -6.24 23.33 -11.75
C CYS A 378 -6.85 24.73 -11.80
N GLU A 379 -6.11 25.73 -11.34
CA GLU A 379 -6.55 27.11 -11.23
C GLU A 379 -5.91 27.98 -12.31
N SER A 380 -6.71 28.82 -12.96
CA SER A 380 -6.22 29.78 -13.94
C SER A 380 -5.36 30.87 -13.31
N ASP A 381 -4.62 31.60 -14.14
CA ASP A 381 -4.15 32.93 -13.73
C ASP A 381 -5.35 33.88 -13.55
N THR A 382 -5.17 34.92 -12.73
CA THR A 382 -6.19 35.95 -12.55
C THR A 382 -6.23 36.89 -13.75
N ILE A 383 -7.35 36.92 -14.46
CA ILE A 383 -7.63 37.96 -15.46
C ILE A 383 -8.34 39.14 -14.79
N ARG A 384 -8.01 40.36 -15.20
CA ARG A 384 -8.63 41.60 -14.69
C ARG A 384 -9.12 42.46 -15.84
N LYS A 385 -10.33 43.01 -15.71
CA LYS A 385 -10.91 43.98 -16.64
C LYS A 385 -11.66 45.03 -15.83
N ASN A 386 -11.69 46.26 -16.33
CA ASN A 386 -12.44 47.34 -15.71
C ASN A 386 -13.84 47.42 -16.33
N ALA A 387 -14.83 47.82 -15.53
CA ALA A 387 -16.19 48.11 -16.00
C ALA A 387 -16.49 49.59 -15.79
N LEU A 388 -16.90 50.34 -16.82
CA LEU A 388 -17.24 51.75 -16.66
C LEU A 388 -18.70 51.89 -16.19
N LEU A 389 -18.89 52.52 -15.04
CA LEU A 389 -20.19 52.79 -14.43
C LEU A 389 -20.48 54.30 -14.49
N HIS A 390 -21.43 54.68 -15.34
CA HIS A 390 -21.80 56.07 -15.56
C HIS A 390 -22.65 56.62 -14.39
N PRO A 391 -22.47 57.89 -13.96
CA PRO A 391 -23.33 58.50 -12.97
C PRO A 391 -24.80 58.52 -13.41
N VAL A 392 -25.72 58.25 -12.50
CA VAL A 392 -27.15 58.41 -12.76
C VAL A 392 -27.45 59.90 -12.99
N PRO A 393 -28.18 60.28 -14.05
CA PRO A 393 -28.54 61.68 -14.30
C PRO A 393 -29.33 62.25 -13.12
N ALA A 394 -28.80 63.29 -12.47
CA ALA A 394 -29.53 64.04 -11.47
C ALA A 394 -30.36 65.13 -12.17
N PHE A 395 -31.67 64.93 -12.28
CA PHE A 395 -32.59 65.99 -12.72
C PHE A 395 -33.00 66.82 -11.50
N THR A 396 -32.49 68.03 -11.42
CA THR A 396 -33.03 69.05 -10.53
C THR A 396 -34.17 69.77 -11.25
N THR A 397 -35.42 69.42 -10.93
CA THR A 397 -36.56 70.23 -11.36
C THR A 397 -36.56 71.52 -10.57
N VAL A 398 -36.03 72.59 -11.15
CA VAL A 398 -36.30 73.94 -10.69
C VAL A 398 -37.66 74.30 -11.28
N THR A 399 -38.70 74.46 -10.45
CA THR A 399 -39.97 75.07 -10.88
C THR A 399 -39.84 76.58 -10.69
N PRO A 400 -39.58 77.40 -11.73
CA PRO A 400 -39.74 78.83 -11.60
C PRO A 400 -41.24 79.09 -11.62
N ASP A 401 -41.74 79.67 -10.52
CA ASP A 401 -43.10 80.21 -10.39
C ASP A 401 -44.25 79.18 -10.42
N ALA A 402 -44.44 78.49 -9.30
CA ALA A 402 -45.74 77.90 -8.98
C ALA A 402 -46.73 79.02 -8.60
N CYS A 403 -47.85 79.15 -9.32
CA CYS A 403 -48.93 80.06 -8.93
C CYS A 403 -49.58 79.58 -7.62
N LEU A 404 -49.63 80.46 -6.61
CA LEU A 404 -50.52 80.32 -5.46
C LEU A 404 -51.95 80.65 -5.91
N ASN A 405 -52.86 79.69 -5.78
CA ASN A 405 -54.31 79.95 -5.69
C ASN A 405 -54.83 79.36 -4.39
#